data_AF-A0A6P6F920-F1
#
_entry.id   AF-A0A6P6F920-F1
#
_cell.length_a   1.000
_cell.length_b   1.000
_cell.length_c   1.000
_cell.angle_alpha   90.00
_cell.angle_beta   90.00
_cell.angle_gamma   90.00
#
_symmetry.space_group_name_H-M   'P 1'
#
loop_
_entity.id
_entity.type
_entity.pdbx_description
1 polymer ?
#
loop_
_entity_poly.entity_id
_entity_poly.type
_entity_poly.pdbx_seq_one_letter_code
_entity_poly.pdbx_strand_id
1 'polypeptide(L)'
;MHFQNGQPQRANTEPIHQNRTNGGRQPPPINIPITVSEQFRESWLTAIIGLIMFATGMCLLFWNEGRAVKVAHSLDEALHNVAVLPNTMKLLPEYEGRLIHLSGPLKISEPLTEPDYGVIVSSVKLKRRVQMYQWVEIEEERSFGGVTEEEKHYYYTTEWKDKLVDSDHFYIRTGHHNPKEMPIKSQVQIADEVKIGAFTLGTELKKNFNDFVEVTSDERPESRDIKMHSGLYYHSSNLWEPEVGDIRIQFSYAGKGGDIYSIVGMLQKGTIVPYITTHGEEILLQRKHKISVDQMFHLEHVHNYWRTWSIRGLGWLVLFLAATCLANILRTVILNSTFLCGIIAVESLTMSVSMSISLLVIGFAWVWYRPVIGLCLALASILPFIYSTLTSASQSQNRDNYRRL
;
A
#
# COMPACT_ATOMS: atom_id res chain seq x y z
N MET A 1 -75.98 -22.55 -20.59
CA MET A 1 -76.28 -22.55 -19.14
C MET A 1 -75.60 -21.32 -18.53
N HIS A 2 -76.42 -20.43 -17.96
CA HIS A 2 -76.12 -19.29 -17.06
C HIS A 2 -74.82 -18.48 -17.22
N PHE A 3 -74.89 -17.27 -17.82
CA PHE A 3 -75.15 -15.92 -17.21
C PHE A 3 -73.84 -15.33 -16.58
N GLN A 4 -73.36 -14.10 -16.84
CA GLN A 4 -73.97 -12.87 -17.35
C GLN A 4 -72.91 -11.81 -17.76
N ASN A 5 -73.23 -11.07 -18.83
CA ASN A 5 -72.88 -9.71 -19.32
C ASN A 5 -72.13 -8.74 -18.38
N GLY A 6 -71.42 -7.68 -18.82
CA GLY A 6 -71.30 -7.03 -20.13
C GLY A 6 -70.56 -5.68 -19.97
N GLN A 7 -69.87 -5.27 -21.04
CA GLN A 7 -69.21 -3.96 -21.27
C GLN A 7 -70.26 -2.81 -21.55
N PRO A 8 -69.91 -1.57 -21.98
CA PRO A 8 -68.88 -0.58 -21.57
C PRO A 8 -69.35 0.94 -21.61
N GLN A 9 -68.42 1.86 -21.26
CA GLN A 9 -68.08 3.17 -21.86
C GLN A 9 -68.98 4.46 -21.88
N ARG A 10 -68.27 5.58 -21.57
CA ARG A 10 -68.37 7.00 -22.06
C ARG A 10 -69.53 7.89 -21.58
N ALA A 11 -69.47 9.23 -21.46
CA ALA A 11 -68.45 10.30 -21.38
C ALA A 11 -69.18 11.67 -21.17
N ASN A 12 -68.44 12.73 -20.82
CA ASN A 12 -68.74 14.19 -20.86
C ASN A 12 -69.58 14.80 -19.68
N THR A 13 -69.33 15.98 -19.09
CA THR A 13 -68.75 17.28 -19.56
C THR A 13 -68.45 18.21 -18.34
N GLU A 14 -67.48 19.14 -18.45
CA GLU A 14 -67.02 20.19 -17.46
C GLU A 14 -68.02 21.39 -17.27
N PRO A 15 -67.76 22.58 -16.61
CA PRO A 15 -66.58 23.13 -15.88
C PRO A 15 -66.79 24.02 -14.59
N ILE A 16 -65.68 24.24 -13.87
CA ILE A 16 -65.10 25.45 -13.18
C ILE A 16 -65.97 26.43 -12.34
N HIS A 17 -65.55 26.68 -11.07
CA HIS A 17 -65.46 28.03 -10.50
C HIS A 17 -64.30 28.16 -9.48
N GLN A 18 -63.39 29.11 -9.76
CA GLN A 18 -62.34 29.62 -8.88
C GLN A 18 -62.93 30.45 -7.73
N ASN A 19 -62.32 30.41 -6.54
CA ASN A 19 -62.20 31.61 -5.71
C ASN A 19 -60.92 31.61 -4.88
N ARG A 20 -60.30 32.80 -4.85
CA ARG A 20 -58.94 33.12 -4.41
C ARG A 20 -59.05 34.27 -3.40
N THR A 21 -58.54 34.11 -2.18
CA THR A 21 -58.05 35.19 -1.30
C THR A 21 -57.24 34.56 -0.15
N ASN A 22 -55.91 34.68 -0.14
CA ASN A 22 -55.06 35.78 0.36
C ASN A 22 -54.75 35.72 1.87
N GLY A 23 -53.46 35.77 2.21
CA GLY A 23 -53.00 36.44 3.43
C GLY A 23 -52.05 35.64 4.33
N GLY A 24 -50.77 35.54 3.96
CA GLY A 24 -49.75 35.04 4.87
C GLY A 24 -48.38 34.85 4.20
N ARG A 25 -47.79 35.90 3.61
CA ARG A 25 -46.36 35.87 3.29
C ARG A 25 -45.60 35.95 4.63
N GLN A 26 -45.17 34.81 5.14
CA GLN A 26 -44.02 34.80 6.04
C GLN A 26 -42.83 35.36 5.25
N PRO A 27 -42.09 36.36 5.78
CA PRO A 27 -40.84 36.74 5.15
C PRO A 27 -39.93 35.50 5.11
N PRO A 28 -39.13 35.31 4.05
CA PRO A 28 -38.14 34.24 4.02
C PRO A 28 -37.30 34.35 5.30
N PRO A 29 -36.90 33.24 5.95
CA PRO A 29 -36.00 33.32 7.09
C PRO A 29 -34.79 34.13 6.66
N ILE A 30 -34.55 35.24 7.37
CA ILE A 30 -33.34 36.02 7.25
C ILE A 30 -32.22 35.03 7.54
N ASN A 31 -31.45 34.64 6.53
CA ASN A 31 -30.23 33.87 6.70
C ASN A 31 -29.30 34.74 7.53
N ILE A 32 -29.35 34.60 8.85
CA ILE A 32 -28.34 35.15 9.73
C ILE A 32 -27.04 34.49 9.28
N PRO A 33 -26.00 35.26 8.90
CA PRO A 33 -24.71 34.66 8.57
C PRO A 33 -24.22 33.94 9.82
N ILE A 34 -24.31 32.61 9.80
CA ILE A 34 -23.84 31.75 10.89
C ILE A 34 -22.37 32.07 11.08
N THR A 35 -21.98 32.42 12.30
CA THR A 35 -20.60 32.82 12.56
C THR A 35 -19.72 31.56 12.56
N VAL A 36 -18.47 31.67 12.07
CA VAL A 36 -17.52 30.55 12.02
C VAL A 36 -17.36 29.85 13.39
N SER A 37 -17.46 30.61 14.49
CA SER A 37 -17.42 30.08 15.86
C SER A 37 -18.62 29.20 16.21
N GLU A 38 -19.81 29.51 15.70
CA GLU A 38 -21.03 28.73 15.92
C GLU A 38 -20.96 27.42 15.14
N GLN A 39 -20.51 27.47 13.88
CA GLN A 39 -20.29 26.28 13.06
C GLN A 39 -19.22 25.36 13.67
N PHE A 40 -18.16 25.94 14.23
CA PHE A 40 -17.14 25.17 14.95
C PHE A 40 -17.71 24.49 16.19
N ARG A 41 -18.55 25.18 16.98
CA ARG A 41 -19.20 24.58 18.16
C ARG A 41 -20.11 23.40 17.80
N GLU A 42 -20.83 23.49 16.67
CA GLU A 42 -21.69 22.41 16.18
C GLU A 42 -20.90 21.20 15.64
N SER A 43 -19.73 21.45 15.03
CA SER A 43 -18.90 20.44 14.37
C SER A 43 -17.54 20.24 15.04
N TRP A 44 -17.43 20.48 16.34
CA TRP A 44 -16.11 20.61 17.02
C TRP A 44 -15.28 19.33 16.92
N LEU A 45 -15.92 18.15 17.06
CA LEU A 45 -15.23 16.86 16.99
C LEU A 45 -14.68 16.60 15.58
N THR A 46 -15.51 16.76 14.56
CA THR A 46 -15.11 16.56 13.16
C THR A 46 -14.07 17.60 12.72
N ALA A 47 -14.15 18.83 13.23
CA ALA A 47 -13.17 19.88 12.99
C ALA A 47 -11.80 19.54 13.59
N ILE A 48 -11.74 19.00 14.83
CA ILE A 48 -10.48 18.58 15.46
C ILE A 48 -9.86 17.42 14.68
N ILE A 49 -10.64 16.38 14.37
CA ILE A 49 -10.15 15.23 13.61
C ILE A 49 -9.62 15.68 12.25
N GLY A 50 -10.36 16.54 11.55
CA GLY A 50 -9.94 17.07 10.27
C GLY A 50 -8.68 17.94 10.35
N LEU A 51 -8.50 18.74 11.42
CA LEU A 51 -7.28 19.54 11.61
C LEU A 51 -6.05 18.66 11.85
N ILE A 52 -6.20 17.58 12.61
CA ILE A 52 -5.14 16.58 12.83
C ILE A 52 -4.78 15.89 11.51
N MET A 53 -5.78 15.46 10.72
CA MET A 53 -5.55 14.86 9.40
C MET A 53 -4.88 15.85 8.45
N PHE A 54 -5.27 17.13 8.49
CA PHE A 54 -4.66 18.18 7.69
C PHE A 54 -3.17 18.35 8.00
N ALA A 55 -2.82 18.50 9.28
CA ALA A 55 -1.42 18.62 9.71
C ALA A 55 -0.60 17.38 9.35
N THR A 56 -1.18 16.19 9.53
CA THR A 56 -0.55 14.91 9.20
C THR A 56 -0.31 14.78 7.70
N GLY A 57 -1.30 15.12 6.86
CA GLY A 57 -1.20 15.05 5.40
C GLY A 57 -0.12 16.01 4.86
N MET A 58 -0.05 17.23 5.39
CA MET A 58 1.02 18.18 5.02
C MET A 58 2.40 17.67 5.41
N CYS A 59 2.56 17.20 6.65
CA CYS A 59 3.83 16.65 7.15
C CYS A 59 4.28 15.45 6.32
N LEU A 60 3.36 14.54 6.02
CA LEU A 60 3.60 13.36 5.20
C LEU A 60 4.07 13.74 3.79
N LEU A 61 3.40 14.67 3.11
CA LEU A 61 3.79 15.13 1.78
C LEU A 61 5.16 15.81 1.80
N PHE A 62 5.38 16.76 2.72
CA PHE A 62 6.64 17.49 2.81
C PHE A 62 7.82 16.55 3.10
N TRP A 63 7.67 15.64 4.06
CA TRP A 63 8.69 14.64 4.38
C TRP A 63 8.94 13.69 3.20
N ASN A 64 7.89 13.29 2.49
CA ASN A 64 8.01 12.45 1.30
C ASN A 64 8.84 13.11 0.19
N GLU A 65 8.60 14.41 -0.08
CA GLU A 65 9.37 15.15 -1.08
C GLU A 65 10.84 15.28 -0.67
N GLY A 66 11.12 15.65 0.59
CA GLY A 66 12.49 15.73 1.09
C GLY A 66 13.24 14.41 0.94
N ARG A 67 12.59 13.29 1.31
CA ARG A 67 13.17 11.95 1.15
C ARG A 67 13.38 11.60 -0.32
N ALA A 68 12.40 11.87 -1.19
CA ALA A 68 12.49 11.55 -2.62
C ALA A 68 13.71 12.22 -3.28
N VAL A 69 13.95 13.50 -2.95
CA VAL A 69 15.09 14.25 -3.48
C VAL A 69 16.42 13.77 -2.89
N LYS A 70 16.45 13.53 -1.57
CA LYS A 70 17.63 12.98 -0.88
C LYS A 70 18.09 11.65 -1.49
N VAL A 71 17.13 10.75 -1.77
CA VAL A 71 17.39 9.47 -2.43
C VAL A 71 17.88 9.68 -3.86
N ALA A 72 17.24 10.58 -4.63
CA ALA A 72 17.67 10.86 -6.00
C ALA A 72 19.12 11.37 -6.07
N HIS A 73 19.49 12.34 -5.24
CA HIS A 73 20.87 12.85 -5.17
C HIS A 73 21.86 11.79 -4.69
N SER A 74 21.46 10.93 -3.76
CA SER A 74 22.31 9.82 -3.29
C SER A 74 22.55 8.79 -4.39
N LEU A 75 21.53 8.47 -5.19
CA LEU A 75 21.66 7.59 -6.35
C LEU A 75 22.56 8.22 -7.41
N ASP A 76 22.40 9.52 -7.69
CA ASP A 76 23.28 10.24 -8.61
C ASP A 76 24.73 10.23 -8.11
N GLU A 77 24.97 10.58 -6.84
CA GLU A 77 26.32 10.55 -6.22
C GLU A 77 26.96 9.16 -6.38
N ALA A 78 26.21 8.12 -6.05
CA ALA A 78 26.69 6.75 -6.14
C ALA A 78 26.97 6.33 -7.59
N LEU A 79 26.12 6.72 -8.54
CA LEU A 79 26.33 6.44 -9.96
C LEU A 79 27.59 7.12 -10.52
N HIS A 80 27.95 8.32 -10.04
CA HIS A 80 29.19 8.98 -10.46
C HIS A 80 30.45 8.36 -9.83
N ASN A 81 30.32 7.78 -8.64
CA ASN A 81 31.44 7.23 -7.87
C ASN A 81 31.66 5.72 -8.08
N VAL A 82 30.71 5.01 -8.70
CA VAL A 82 30.79 3.55 -8.87
C VAL A 82 31.83 3.16 -9.93
N ALA A 83 32.69 2.21 -9.57
CA ALA A 83 33.64 1.61 -10.49
C ALA A 83 33.12 0.26 -10.99
N VAL A 84 33.00 0.11 -12.30
CA VAL A 84 32.64 -1.18 -12.94
C VAL A 84 33.85 -2.10 -12.91
N LEU A 85 33.73 -3.27 -12.29
CA LEU A 85 34.79 -4.26 -12.30
C LEU A 85 34.79 -5.04 -13.62
N PRO A 86 35.85 -4.96 -14.43
CA PRO A 86 35.93 -5.71 -15.68
C PRO A 86 36.22 -7.20 -15.46
N ASN A 87 36.88 -7.55 -14.35
CA ASN A 87 37.23 -8.92 -14.02
C ASN A 87 36.91 -9.20 -12.54
N THR A 88 35.99 -10.14 -12.31
CA THR A 88 35.57 -10.54 -10.96
C THR A 88 36.52 -11.54 -10.29
N MET A 89 37.54 -12.04 -11.00
CA MET A 89 38.42 -13.12 -10.51
C MET A 89 39.65 -12.63 -9.75
N LYS A 90 39.94 -11.32 -9.75
CA LYS A 90 41.12 -10.75 -9.07
C LYS A 90 40.70 -9.66 -8.10
N LEU A 91 41.22 -9.75 -6.88
CA LEU A 91 41.16 -8.68 -5.89
C LEU A 91 42.27 -7.69 -6.18
N LEU A 92 41.91 -6.53 -6.73
CA LEU A 92 42.83 -5.44 -7.01
C LEU A 92 42.73 -4.41 -5.87
N PRO A 93 43.85 -4.08 -5.18
CA PRO A 93 43.84 -3.16 -4.04
C PRO A 93 43.30 -1.76 -4.37
N GLU A 94 43.30 -1.35 -5.64
CA GLU A 94 42.81 -0.06 -6.11
C GLU A 94 41.29 0.16 -5.92
N TYR A 95 40.52 -0.91 -5.71
CA TYR A 95 39.08 -0.85 -5.48
C TYR A 95 38.69 -0.93 -3.99
N GLU A 96 39.65 -1.14 -3.09
CA GLU A 96 39.38 -1.19 -1.65
C GLU A 96 38.80 0.15 -1.16
N GLY A 97 37.70 0.10 -0.42
CA GLY A 97 36.96 1.28 0.05
C GLY A 97 36.14 2.00 -1.03
N ARG A 98 36.13 1.50 -2.28
CA ARG A 98 35.34 2.10 -3.36
C ARG A 98 33.99 1.42 -3.52
N LEU A 99 33.02 2.18 -4.02
CA LEU A 99 31.77 1.65 -4.52
C LEU A 99 32.03 0.93 -5.85
N ILE A 100 31.70 -0.34 -5.93
CA ILE A 100 31.95 -1.18 -7.10
C ILE A 100 30.66 -1.78 -7.64
N HIS A 101 30.65 -2.00 -8.95
CA HIS A 101 29.67 -2.85 -9.63
C HIS A 101 30.36 -4.11 -10.12
N LEU A 102 29.72 -5.25 -9.87
CA LEU A 102 30.16 -6.53 -10.40
C LEU A 102 28.97 -7.41 -10.76
N SER A 103 29.19 -8.25 -11.77
CA SER A 103 28.21 -9.25 -12.20
C SER A 103 28.89 -10.61 -12.35
N GLY A 104 28.22 -11.67 -11.91
CA GLY A 104 28.70 -13.02 -12.11
C GLY A 104 27.86 -14.08 -11.42
N PRO A 105 28.20 -15.37 -11.63
CA PRO A 105 27.50 -16.48 -11.00
C PRO A 105 27.80 -16.49 -9.50
N LEU A 106 26.76 -16.75 -8.70
CA LEU A 106 26.91 -17.00 -7.27
C LEU A 106 27.67 -18.30 -7.03
N LYS A 107 28.73 -18.24 -6.23
CA LYS A 107 29.44 -19.41 -5.71
C LYS A 107 29.15 -19.50 -4.23
N ILE A 108 28.63 -20.65 -3.82
CA ILE A 108 28.25 -20.91 -2.42
C ILE A 108 29.18 -21.99 -1.90
N SER A 109 29.86 -21.70 -0.80
CA SER A 109 30.91 -22.60 -0.29
C SER A 109 30.33 -23.91 0.24
N GLU A 110 29.24 -23.83 1.01
CA GLU A 110 28.54 -24.98 1.57
C GLU A 110 27.04 -24.90 1.26
N PRO A 111 26.40 -26.01 0.82
CA PRO A 111 24.96 -26.02 0.59
C PRO A 111 24.18 -25.92 1.92
N LEU A 112 23.02 -25.27 1.88
CA LEU A 112 22.09 -25.24 3.01
C LEU A 112 21.30 -26.55 3.05
N THR A 113 21.10 -27.10 4.25
CA THR A 113 20.50 -28.43 4.42
C THR A 113 19.40 -28.47 5.48
N GLU A 114 18.43 -29.34 5.26
CA GLU A 114 17.41 -29.75 6.22
C GLU A 114 17.38 -31.30 6.22
N PRO A 115 18.27 -31.94 7.00
CA PRO A 115 18.54 -33.39 6.91
C PRO A 115 17.31 -34.26 7.14
N ASP A 116 16.44 -33.89 8.09
CA ASP A 116 15.20 -34.62 8.40
C ASP A 116 14.26 -34.77 7.19
N TYR A 117 14.41 -33.90 6.19
CA TYR A 117 13.60 -33.85 4.99
C TYR A 117 14.38 -34.19 3.71
N GLY A 118 15.67 -34.53 3.82
CA GLY A 118 16.53 -34.78 2.66
C GLY A 118 16.75 -33.56 1.75
N VAL A 119 16.47 -32.34 2.24
CA VAL A 119 16.60 -31.13 1.41
C VAL A 119 18.03 -30.62 1.47
N ILE A 120 18.69 -30.56 0.31
CA ILE A 120 20.05 -30.03 0.15
C ILE A 120 20.02 -29.05 -1.02
N VAL A 121 20.25 -27.76 -0.75
CA VAL A 121 20.20 -26.71 -1.78
C VAL A 121 21.41 -25.79 -1.67
N SER A 122 22.17 -25.68 -2.76
CA SER A 122 23.17 -24.62 -2.89
C SER A 122 22.47 -23.30 -3.21
N SER A 123 22.13 -22.52 -2.16
CA SER A 123 21.48 -21.21 -2.28
C SER A 123 21.91 -20.22 -1.19
N VAL A 124 21.70 -18.92 -1.41
CA VAL A 124 22.02 -17.86 -0.43
C VAL A 124 21.14 -17.97 0.80
N LYS A 125 19.86 -18.30 0.60
CA LYS A 125 18.91 -18.58 1.67
C LYS A 125 18.13 -19.86 1.41
N LEU A 126 17.75 -20.52 2.50
CA LEU A 126 16.80 -21.61 2.54
C LEU A 126 15.74 -21.28 3.60
N LYS A 127 14.47 -21.33 3.23
CA LYS A 127 13.33 -20.99 4.08
C LYS A 127 12.46 -22.22 4.27
N ARG A 128 12.30 -22.61 5.53
CA ARG A 128 11.33 -23.58 6.02
C ARG A 128 10.08 -22.84 6.49
N ARG A 129 8.97 -23.01 5.77
CA ARG A 129 7.64 -22.51 6.18
C ARG A 129 6.84 -23.65 6.77
N VAL A 130 6.47 -23.52 8.03
CA VAL A 130 5.70 -24.53 8.79
C VAL A 130 4.30 -24.02 9.03
N GLN A 131 3.31 -24.87 8.77
CA GLN A 131 1.90 -24.61 9.04
C GLN A 131 1.33 -25.75 9.86
N MET A 132 0.47 -25.42 10.82
CA MET A 132 -0.26 -26.41 11.62
C MET A 132 -1.73 -26.32 11.31
N TYR A 133 -2.37 -27.48 11.14
CA TYR A 133 -3.80 -27.60 10.97
C TYR A 133 -4.49 -27.35 12.31
N GLN A 134 -5.34 -26.33 12.37
CA GLN A 134 -5.87 -25.79 13.62
C GLN A 134 -7.28 -25.26 13.41
N TRP A 135 -8.07 -25.25 14.47
CA TRP A 135 -9.32 -24.51 14.52
C TRP A 135 -9.09 -23.01 14.38
N VAL A 136 -10.00 -22.35 13.67
CA VAL A 136 -10.06 -20.91 13.45
C VAL A 136 -11.50 -20.47 13.67
N GLU A 137 -11.67 -19.46 14.51
CA GLU A 137 -12.94 -18.76 14.70
C GLU A 137 -13.05 -17.63 13.67
N ILE A 138 -14.15 -17.61 12.93
CA ILE A 138 -14.51 -16.57 11.96
C ILE A 138 -15.73 -15.84 12.51
N GLU A 139 -15.56 -14.54 12.74
CA GLU A 139 -16.63 -13.63 13.16
C GLU A 139 -17.32 -13.05 11.91
N GLU A 140 -18.62 -13.29 11.76
CA GLU A 140 -19.45 -12.70 10.72
C GLU A 140 -20.27 -11.55 11.32
N GLU A 141 -19.96 -10.32 10.88
CA GLU A 141 -20.80 -9.14 11.14
C GLU A 141 -21.77 -8.95 9.97
N ARG A 142 -23.07 -9.11 10.21
CA ARG A 142 -24.10 -8.85 9.20
C ARG A 142 -24.54 -7.39 9.28
N SER A 143 -24.13 -6.60 8.30
CA SER A 143 -24.69 -5.24 8.09
C SER A 143 -25.65 -5.26 6.89
N PHE A 144 -26.93 -5.52 7.12
CA PHE A 144 -27.96 -5.39 6.08
C PHE A 144 -28.73 -4.08 6.28
N GLY A 145 -28.73 -3.20 5.27
CA GLY A 145 -29.62 -2.02 5.27
C GLY A 145 -29.32 -0.92 6.29
N GLY A 146 -28.09 -0.82 6.82
CA GLY A 146 -27.68 0.30 7.68
C GLY A 146 -28.07 0.18 9.16
N VAL A 147 -28.63 -0.95 9.57
CA VAL A 147 -28.79 -1.32 10.99
C VAL A 147 -27.83 -2.47 11.26
N THR A 148 -26.81 -2.24 12.09
CA THR A 148 -25.95 -3.31 12.60
C THR A 148 -26.80 -4.11 13.59
N GLU A 149 -27.17 -5.34 13.27
CA GLU A 149 -27.70 -6.26 14.28
C GLU A 149 -26.56 -6.57 15.26
N GLU A 150 -26.80 -6.44 16.56
CA GLU A 150 -25.79 -6.70 17.62
C GLU A 150 -25.44 -8.20 17.78
N GLU A 151 -26.08 -9.08 16.99
CA GLU A 151 -25.86 -10.53 17.04
C GLU A 151 -24.62 -10.93 16.23
N LYS A 152 -23.48 -11.00 16.92
CA LYS A 152 -22.24 -11.59 16.40
C LYS A 152 -22.42 -13.08 16.16
N HIS A 153 -22.22 -13.52 14.92
CA HIS A 153 -22.26 -14.93 14.55
C HIS A 153 -20.83 -15.46 14.41
N TYR A 154 -20.52 -16.56 15.11
CA TYR A 154 -19.20 -17.20 15.06
C TYR A 154 -19.28 -18.54 14.32
N TYR A 155 -18.38 -18.74 13.38
CA TYR A 155 -18.21 -19.99 12.65
C TYR A 155 -16.82 -20.56 12.90
N TYR A 156 -16.73 -21.88 13.02
CA TYR A 156 -15.47 -22.57 13.29
C TYR A 156 -15.11 -23.44 12.10
N THR A 157 -13.90 -23.25 11.61
CA THR A 157 -13.34 -24.06 10.52
C THR A 157 -11.94 -24.50 10.90
N THR A 158 -11.46 -25.58 10.29
CA THR A 158 -10.08 -26.03 10.45
C THR A 158 -9.27 -25.60 9.25
N GLU A 159 -8.13 -24.94 9.49
CA GLU A 159 -7.26 -24.41 8.45
C GLU A 159 -5.79 -24.57 8.80
N TRP A 160 -4.96 -24.60 7.75
CA TRP A 160 -3.51 -24.53 7.88
C TRP A 160 -3.06 -23.09 8.16
N LYS A 161 -2.57 -22.83 9.37
CA LYS A 161 -2.05 -21.50 9.77
C LYS A 161 -0.54 -21.53 10.04
N ASP A 162 0.15 -20.46 9.62
CA ASP A 162 1.59 -20.25 9.86
C ASP A 162 1.93 -19.94 11.31
N LYS A 163 0.92 -19.53 12.10
CA LYS A 163 1.05 -19.16 13.51
C LYS A 163 0.10 -19.99 14.36
N LEU A 164 0.44 -20.13 15.63
CA LEU A 164 -0.42 -20.73 16.63
C LEU A 164 -1.70 -19.90 16.80
N VAL A 165 -2.86 -20.56 16.75
CA VAL A 165 -4.15 -19.94 17.04
C VAL A 165 -4.56 -20.35 18.44
N ASP A 166 -4.62 -19.39 19.36
CA ASP A 166 -4.99 -19.68 20.74
C ASP A 166 -6.50 -19.87 20.88
N SER A 167 -6.91 -21.14 20.94
CA SER A 167 -8.30 -21.53 21.12
C SER A 167 -8.90 -21.16 22.49
N ASP A 168 -8.09 -20.73 23.47
CA ASP A 168 -8.62 -20.27 24.76
C ASP A 168 -9.40 -18.96 24.61
N HIS A 169 -9.19 -18.23 23.52
CA HIS A 169 -9.90 -16.99 23.24
C HIS A 169 -11.18 -17.21 22.42
N PHE A 170 -11.49 -18.44 22.01
CA PHE A 170 -12.71 -18.73 21.27
C PHE A 170 -13.96 -18.54 22.13
N TYR A 171 -15.03 -18.05 21.49
CA TYR A 171 -16.35 -17.89 22.07
C TYR A 171 -16.94 -19.24 22.49
N ILE A 172 -16.81 -20.26 21.63
CA ILE A 172 -17.18 -21.66 21.90
C ILE A 172 -15.91 -22.51 21.88
N ARG A 173 -15.39 -22.81 23.07
CA ARG A 173 -14.17 -23.62 23.24
C ARG A 173 -14.42 -25.12 23.10
N THR A 174 -15.59 -25.58 23.54
CA THR A 174 -15.93 -26.99 23.59
C THR A 174 -15.88 -27.60 22.18
N GLY A 175 -14.97 -28.55 21.96
CA GLY A 175 -14.78 -29.21 20.67
C GLY A 175 -13.79 -28.50 19.72
N HIS A 176 -13.30 -27.31 20.07
CA HIS A 176 -12.41 -26.50 19.23
C HIS A 176 -11.04 -26.26 19.88
N HIS A 177 -10.43 -27.31 20.41
CA HIS A 177 -9.15 -27.22 21.12
C HIS A 177 -7.97 -27.29 20.16
N ASN A 178 -7.10 -26.27 20.20
CA ASN A 178 -5.83 -26.28 19.48
C ASN A 178 -4.66 -26.65 20.41
N PRO A 179 -3.55 -27.19 19.87
CA PRO A 179 -2.31 -27.36 20.62
C PRO A 179 -1.80 -26.02 21.17
N LYS A 180 -0.99 -26.08 22.24
CA LYS A 180 -0.40 -24.89 22.88
C LYS A 180 0.95 -24.48 22.31
N GLU A 181 1.52 -25.31 21.45
CA GLU A 181 2.79 -25.03 20.77
C GLU A 181 2.85 -25.74 19.42
N MET A 182 3.67 -25.20 18.51
CA MET A 182 4.06 -25.88 17.29
C MET A 182 5.42 -26.55 17.54
N PRO A 183 5.54 -27.89 17.42
CA PRO A 183 6.78 -28.61 17.71
C PRO A 183 7.91 -28.26 16.73
N ILE A 184 7.56 -27.83 15.51
CA ILE A 184 8.51 -27.40 14.48
C ILE A 184 8.23 -25.94 14.14
N LYS A 185 9.28 -25.13 14.09
CA LYS A 185 9.18 -23.68 13.82
C LYS A 185 9.66 -23.34 12.42
N SER A 186 8.98 -22.35 11.81
CA SER A 186 9.45 -21.71 10.59
C SER A 186 10.82 -21.07 10.81
N GLN A 187 11.71 -21.20 9.83
CA GLN A 187 13.08 -20.70 9.92
C GLN A 187 13.61 -20.27 8.55
N VAL A 188 14.51 -19.30 8.54
CA VAL A 188 15.29 -18.93 7.35
C VAL A 188 16.76 -19.11 7.68
N GLN A 189 17.40 -20.04 6.99
CA GLN A 189 18.85 -20.23 7.01
C GLN A 189 19.49 -19.31 5.95
N ILE A 190 20.67 -18.77 6.26
CA ILE A 190 21.45 -17.93 5.34
C ILE A 190 22.83 -18.58 5.23
N ALA A 191 23.33 -18.77 4.00
CA ALA A 191 24.65 -19.35 3.78
C ALA A 191 25.74 -18.48 4.40
N ASP A 192 26.74 -19.12 5.03
CA ASP A 192 27.83 -18.43 5.70
C ASP A 192 28.69 -17.65 4.72
N GLU A 193 29.15 -18.32 3.66
CA GLU A 193 30.01 -17.75 2.64
C GLU A 193 29.39 -17.86 1.25
N VAL A 194 29.15 -16.69 0.64
CA VAL A 194 28.65 -16.54 -0.73
C VAL A 194 29.58 -15.60 -1.47
N LYS A 195 29.98 -15.96 -2.68
CA LYS A 195 30.94 -15.21 -3.49
C LYS A 195 30.44 -14.96 -4.90
N ILE A 196 30.95 -13.89 -5.51
CA ILE A 196 30.99 -13.73 -6.97
C ILE A 196 32.46 -13.53 -7.35
N GLY A 197 33.04 -14.50 -8.03
CA GLY A 197 34.48 -14.52 -8.31
C GLY A 197 35.30 -14.51 -7.02
N ALA A 198 36.14 -13.49 -6.83
CA ALA A 198 36.98 -13.29 -5.66
C ALA A 198 36.29 -12.50 -4.52
N PHE A 199 35.07 -12.00 -4.72
CA PHE A 199 34.39 -11.08 -3.80
C PHE A 199 33.35 -11.81 -2.97
N THR A 200 33.36 -11.58 -1.65
CA THR A 200 32.42 -12.18 -0.69
C THR A 200 31.22 -11.25 -0.47
N LEU A 201 30.02 -11.79 -0.37
CA LEU A 201 28.81 -11.02 -0.08
C LEU A 201 28.64 -10.83 1.42
N GLY A 202 28.54 -9.58 1.88
CA GLY A 202 28.27 -9.25 3.27
C GLY A 202 26.88 -9.68 3.74
N THR A 203 26.67 -9.72 5.05
CA THR A 203 25.42 -10.18 5.67
C THR A 203 24.19 -9.37 5.24
N GLU A 204 24.30 -8.04 5.18
CA GLU A 204 23.19 -7.17 4.73
C GLU A 204 22.81 -7.43 3.27
N LEU A 205 23.79 -7.71 2.41
CA LEU A 205 23.54 -8.03 1.01
C LEU A 205 22.83 -9.38 0.89
N LYS A 206 23.27 -10.39 1.66
CA LYS A 206 22.60 -11.70 1.72
C LYS A 206 21.15 -11.56 2.20
N LYS A 207 20.82 -10.61 3.09
CA LYS A 207 19.44 -10.35 3.52
C LYS A 207 18.53 -9.84 2.39
N ASN A 208 19.07 -9.21 1.34
CA ASN A 208 18.28 -8.68 0.22
C ASN A 208 17.81 -9.73 -0.79
N PHE A 209 18.18 -11.01 -0.60
CA PHE A 209 17.65 -12.13 -1.39
C PHE A 209 16.28 -12.56 -0.85
N ASN A 210 15.22 -12.04 -1.47
CA ASN A 210 13.83 -12.27 -1.04
C ASN A 210 12.94 -12.90 -2.13
N ASP A 211 13.50 -13.17 -3.31
CA ASP A 211 12.84 -13.89 -4.39
C ASP A 211 12.95 -15.40 -4.13
N PHE A 212 11.99 -15.94 -3.38
CA PHE A 212 11.96 -17.34 -2.97
C PHE A 212 11.27 -18.20 -4.02
N VAL A 213 11.95 -19.26 -4.43
CA VAL A 213 11.45 -20.30 -5.33
C VAL A 213 11.27 -21.59 -4.54
N GLU A 214 10.17 -22.31 -4.77
CA GLU A 214 9.88 -23.56 -4.07
C GLU A 214 10.92 -24.64 -4.41
N VAL A 215 11.27 -25.44 -3.40
CA VAL A 215 12.09 -26.63 -3.60
C VAL A 215 11.18 -27.73 -4.13
N THR A 216 11.38 -28.13 -5.37
CA THR A 216 10.78 -29.33 -5.94
C THR A 216 11.77 -30.47 -5.76
N SER A 217 11.55 -31.33 -4.78
CA SER A 217 12.31 -32.58 -4.61
C SER A 217 11.37 -33.75 -4.83
N ASP A 218 11.83 -34.73 -5.60
CA ASP A 218 11.19 -36.03 -5.74
C ASP A 218 11.78 -37.06 -4.76
N GLU A 219 12.83 -36.68 -4.02
CA GLU A 219 13.46 -37.53 -3.01
C GLU A 219 12.59 -37.62 -1.76
N ARG A 220 12.18 -38.85 -1.44
CA ARG A 220 11.37 -39.12 -0.26
C ARG A 220 12.23 -39.05 1.00
N PRO A 221 11.76 -38.40 2.09
CA PRO A 221 12.44 -38.46 3.38
C PRO A 221 12.71 -39.90 3.82
N GLU A 222 13.84 -40.11 4.52
CA GLU A 222 14.18 -41.42 5.07
C GLU A 222 13.22 -41.85 6.19
N SER A 223 12.68 -40.87 6.94
CA SER A 223 11.72 -41.14 8.01
C SER A 223 10.37 -41.60 7.46
N ARG A 224 9.87 -42.72 7.99
CA ARG A 224 8.56 -43.28 7.62
C ARG A 224 7.38 -42.41 8.09
N ASP A 225 7.60 -41.58 9.09
CA ASP A 225 6.57 -40.74 9.70
C ASP A 225 6.32 -39.45 8.90
N ILE A 226 7.22 -39.12 7.96
CA ILE A 226 7.10 -37.95 7.10
C ILE A 226 6.56 -38.40 5.74
N LYS A 227 5.41 -37.85 5.37
CA LYS A 227 4.78 -38.11 4.07
C LYS A 227 5.02 -36.93 3.15
N MET A 228 5.37 -37.20 1.90
CA MET A 228 5.60 -36.15 0.90
C MET A 228 4.51 -36.19 -0.16
N HIS A 229 3.90 -35.04 -0.45
CA HIS A 229 2.92 -34.89 -1.51
C HIS A 229 3.00 -33.48 -2.10
N SER A 230 3.14 -33.39 -3.43
CA SER A 230 3.19 -32.12 -4.17
C SER A 230 4.23 -31.12 -3.63
N GLY A 231 5.42 -31.58 -3.26
CA GLY A 231 6.51 -30.73 -2.74
C GLY A 231 6.35 -30.28 -1.28
N LEU A 232 5.26 -30.69 -0.61
CA LEU A 232 5.01 -30.46 0.82
C LEU A 232 5.36 -31.72 1.63
N TYR A 233 5.88 -31.49 2.84
CA TYR A 233 6.19 -32.52 3.81
C TYR A 233 5.16 -32.48 4.94
N TYR A 234 4.55 -33.62 5.25
CA TYR A 234 3.47 -33.75 6.20
C TYR A 234 3.89 -34.64 7.37
N HIS A 235 3.68 -34.12 8.57
CA HIS A 235 3.66 -34.88 9.82
C HIS A 235 2.19 -35.08 10.17
N SER A 236 1.61 -36.14 9.62
CA SER A 236 0.17 -36.46 9.74
C SER A 236 -0.10 -37.95 9.52
N SER A 237 -1.07 -38.48 10.24
CA SER A 237 -1.58 -39.85 10.09
C SER A 237 -2.32 -40.05 8.77
N ASN A 238 -3.00 -39.04 8.21
CA ASN A 238 -3.72 -39.11 6.94
C ASN A 238 -3.68 -37.76 6.19
N LEU A 239 -3.19 -37.74 4.95
CA LEU A 239 -3.09 -36.49 4.18
C LEU A 239 -4.46 -35.94 3.74
N TRP A 240 -5.44 -36.82 3.56
CA TRP A 240 -6.76 -36.46 3.05
C TRP A 240 -7.74 -36.09 4.16
N GLU A 241 -7.40 -36.42 5.39
CA GLU A 241 -8.17 -36.14 6.60
C GLU A 241 -7.22 -35.62 7.68
N PRO A 242 -6.73 -34.37 7.53
CA PRO A 242 -5.81 -33.79 8.50
C PRO A 242 -6.51 -33.55 9.84
N GLU A 243 -5.79 -33.84 10.92
CA GLU A 243 -6.24 -33.64 12.29
C GLU A 243 -5.63 -32.39 12.91
N VAL A 244 -6.31 -31.83 13.92
CA VAL A 244 -5.81 -30.64 14.61
C VAL A 244 -4.48 -30.97 15.30
N GLY A 245 -3.45 -30.21 14.96
CA GLY A 245 -2.07 -30.45 15.39
C GLY A 245 -1.17 -31.06 14.31
N ASP A 246 -1.75 -31.54 13.20
CA ASP A 246 -0.95 -31.98 12.05
C ASP A 246 -0.15 -30.82 11.47
N ILE A 247 1.03 -31.14 10.94
CA ILE A 247 1.96 -30.14 10.42
C ILE A 247 2.25 -30.41 8.95
N ARG A 248 2.28 -29.33 8.15
CA ARG A 248 2.82 -29.35 6.80
C ARG A 248 3.93 -28.33 6.65
N ILE A 249 4.91 -28.66 5.83
CA ILE A 249 6.14 -27.90 5.67
C ILE A 249 6.42 -27.70 4.19
N GLN A 250 6.68 -26.45 3.81
CA GLN A 250 7.14 -26.07 2.49
C GLN A 250 8.56 -25.50 2.58
N PHE A 251 9.46 -26.02 1.75
CA PHE A 251 10.79 -25.46 1.57
C PHE A 251 10.84 -24.57 0.33
N SER A 252 11.59 -23.47 0.46
CA SER A 252 11.86 -22.53 -0.62
C SER A 252 13.26 -21.95 -0.47
N TYR A 253 13.90 -21.57 -1.57
CA TYR A 253 15.26 -21.04 -1.57
C TYR A 253 15.34 -19.73 -2.35
N ALA A 254 16.32 -18.89 -2.05
CA ALA A 254 16.59 -17.65 -2.78
C ALA A 254 18.09 -17.54 -3.13
N GLY A 255 18.38 -17.09 -4.35
CA GLY A 255 19.73 -16.96 -4.89
C GLY A 255 20.43 -18.32 -5.07
N LYS A 256 20.07 -19.07 -6.12
CA LYS A 256 20.67 -20.38 -6.40
C LYS A 256 22.16 -20.24 -6.75
N GLY A 257 22.99 -21.18 -6.31
CA GLY A 257 24.36 -21.31 -6.79
C GLY A 257 24.39 -21.44 -8.31
N GLY A 258 25.29 -20.70 -8.96
CA GLY A 258 25.39 -20.61 -10.42
C GLY A 258 24.51 -19.52 -11.05
N ASP A 259 23.47 -19.03 -10.38
CA ASP A 259 22.66 -17.93 -10.91
C ASP A 259 23.50 -16.66 -11.01
N ILE A 260 23.33 -15.94 -12.11
CA ILE A 260 24.04 -14.68 -12.35
C ILE A 260 23.33 -13.55 -11.62
N TYR A 261 24.07 -12.81 -10.81
CA TYR A 261 23.60 -11.59 -10.14
C TYR A 261 24.49 -10.41 -10.49
N SER A 262 23.89 -9.23 -10.50
CA SER A 262 24.57 -7.94 -10.60
C SER A 262 24.41 -7.19 -9.29
N ILE A 263 25.52 -6.70 -8.74
CA ILE A 263 25.61 -6.16 -7.39
C ILE A 263 26.32 -4.82 -7.45
N VAL A 264 25.81 -3.84 -6.69
CA VAL A 264 26.48 -2.57 -6.41
C VAL A 264 26.62 -2.43 -4.90
N GLY A 265 27.85 -2.22 -4.43
CA GLY A 265 28.14 -2.03 -3.01
C GLY A 265 29.60 -1.61 -2.80
N MET A 266 29.96 -1.24 -1.57
CA MET A 266 31.33 -0.86 -1.24
C MET A 266 32.18 -2.11 -1.00
N LEU A 267 33.40 -2.12 -1.54
CA LEU A 267 34.37 -3.16 -1.24
C LEU A 267 35.11 -2.86 0.05
N GLN A 268 35.07 -3.78 1.01
CA GLN A 268 35.83 -3.69 2.25
C GLN A 268 36.43 -5.06 2.60
N LYS A 269 37.77 -5.16 2.59
CA LYS A 269 38.55 -6.36 2.90
C LYS A 269 38.07 -7.59 2.11
N GLY A 270 37.80 -7.42 0.82
CA GLY A 270 37.28 -8.49 -0.05
C GLY A 270 35.80 -8.82 0.14
N THR A 271 35.07 -8.08 0.98
CA THR A 271 33.63 -8.25 1.23
C THR A 271 32.84 -7.05 0.70
N ILE A 272 31.71 -7.31 0.07
CA ILE A 272 30.78 -6.29 -0.39
C ILE A 272 29.87 -5.90 0.77
N VAL A 273 29.91 -4.64 1.16
CA VAL A 273 29.17 -4.06 2.29
C VAL A 273 28.35 -2.85 1.82
N PRO A 274 27.35 -2.39 2.62
CA PRO A 274 26.63 -1.18 2.26
C PRO A 274 27.53 0.04 2.13
N TYR A 275 27.26 0.88 1.14
CA TYR A 275 27.88 2.19 0.98
C TYR A 275 26.94 3.27 1.54
N ILE A 276 27.43 4.17 2.39
CA ILE A 276 26.64 5.29 2.89
C ILE A 276 27.01 6.55 2.10
N THR A 277 26.03 7.18 1.45
CA THR A 277 26.24 8.41 0.68
C THR A 277 26.48 9.62 1.60
N THR A 278 26.94 10.73 1.02
CA THR A 278 27.11 11.99 1.79
C THR A 278 25.81 12.47 2.42
N HIS A 279 24.67 12.15 1.79
CA HIS A 279 23.36 12.47 2.32
C HIS A 279 22.87 11.44 3.35
N GLY A 280 23.57 10.34 3.59
CA GLY A 280 23.19 9.33 4.58
C GLY A 280 22.08 8.40 4.09
N GLU A 281 22.04 8.13 2.78
CA GLU A 281 21.28 7.00 2.22
C GLU A 281 22.21 5.81 2.02
N GLU A 282 21.68 4.61 2.24
CA GLU A 282 22.42 3.37 2.06
C GLU A 282 22.27 2.85 0.63
N ILE A 283 23.39 2.58 -0.04
CA ILE A 283 23.46 1.99 -1.37
C ILE A 283 24.02 0.58 -1.25
N LEU A 284 23.13 -0.39 -1.44
CA LEU A 284 23.45 -1.80 -1.54
C LEU A 284 22.44 -2.48 -2.47
N LEU A 285 22.77 -2.51 -3.76
CA LEU A 285 21.85 -2.95 -4.80
C LEU A 285 22.17 -4.37 -5.24
N GLN A 286 21.12 -5.16 -5.45
CA GLN A 286 21.24 -6.49 -6.06
C GLN A 286 20.11 -6.70 -7.06
N ARG A 287 20.45 -7.31 -8.20
CA ARG A 287 19.49 -7.73 -9.23
C ARG A 287 19.91 -9.07 -9.82
N LYS A 288 18.91 -9.92 -10.09
CA LYS A 288 19.10 -11.15 -10.85
C LYS A 288 19.43 -10.82 -12.31
N HIS A 289 20.25 -11.65 -12.93
CA HIS A 289 20.82 -11.50 -14.27
C HIS A 289 21.92 -10.44 -14.39
N LYS A 290 22.60 -10.45 -15.54
CA LYS A 290 23.63 -9.47 -15.88
C LYS A 290 22.96 -8.17 -16.33
N ILE A 291 23.12 -7.12 -15.54
CA ILE A 291 22.54 -5.78 -15.75
C ILE A 291 23.66 -4.76 -15.63
N SER A 292 23.67 -3.76 -16.51
CA SER A 292 24.64 -2.66 -16.44
C SER A 292 24.39 -1.76 -15.23
N VAL A 293 25.42 -1.01 -14.83
CA VAL A 293 25.30 -0.01 -13.76
C VAL A 293 24.19 0.99 -14.05
N ASP A 294 24.20 1.61 -15.23
CA ASP A 294 23.21 2.62 -15.60
C ASP A 294 21.79 2.07 -15.52
N GLN A 295 21.58 0.83 -15.96
CA GLN A 295 20.27 0.20 -15.89
C GLN A 295 19.86 -0.13 -14.45
N MET A 296 20.79 -0.56 -13.58
CA MET A 296 20.51 -0.79 -12.16
C MET A 296 20.06 0.50 -11.47
N PHE A 297 20.81 1.60 -11.64
CA PHE A 297 20.45 2.90 -11.06
C PHE A 297 19.17 3.48 -11.67
N HIS A 298 18.95 3.33 -12.98
CA HIS A 298 17.69 3.73 -13.61
C HIS A 298 16.48 3.02 -12.98
N LEU A 299 16.58 1.72 -12.71
CA LEU A 299 15.51 0.99 -12.03
C LEU A 299 15.25 1.51 -10.60
N GLU A 300 16.29 1.91 -9.87
CA GLU A 300 16.13 2.54 -8.55
C GLU A 300 15.49 3.92 -8.63
N HIS A 301 15.85 4.75 -9.63
CA HIS A 301 15.17 6.02 -9.86
C HIS A 301 13.68 5.83 -10.19
N VAL A 302 13.35 4.84 -11.03
CA VAL A 302 11.96 4.49 -11.35
C VAL A 302 11.22 4.01 -10.09
N HIS A 303 11.85 3.20 -9.24
CA HIS A 303 11.25 2.75 -7.99
C HIS A 303 11.00 3.93 -7.03
N ASN A 304 11.98 4.82 -6.87
CA ASN A 304 11.83 6.04 -6.06
C ASN A 304 10.72 6.95 -6.61
N TYR A 305 10.62 7.09 -7.94
CA TYR A 305 9.56 7.82 -8.61
C TYR A 305 8.18 7.26 -8.25
N TRP A 306 7.95 5.97 -8.46
CA TRP A 306 6.65 5.34 -8.17
C TRP A 306 6.31 5.41 -6.68
N ARG A 307 7.27 5.16 -5.80
CA ARG A 307 7.08 5.31 -4.35
C ARG A 307 6.66 6.73 -3.98
N THR A 308 7.32 7.74 -4.55
CA THR A 308 6.99 9.15 -4.32
C THR A 308 5.57 9.45 -4.76
N TRP A 309 5.16 8.99 -5.95
CA TRP A 309 3.81 9.17 -6.48
C TRP A 309 2.73 8.46 -5.67
N SER A 310 2.97 7.22 -5.22
CA SER A 310 2.02 6.51 -4.36
C SER A 310 1.79 7.25 -3.04
N ILE A 311 2.85 7.76 -2.42
CA ILE A 311 2.73 8.51 -1.17
C ILE A 311 2.12 9.90 -1.40
N ARG A 312 2.36 10.54 -2.56
CA ARG A 312 1.64 11.76 -2.96
C ARG A 312 0.14 11.51 -3.09
N GLY A 313 -0.26 10.43 -3.76
CA GLY A 313 -1.66 10.03 -3.89
C GLY A 313 -2.31 9.78 -2.53
N LEU A 314 -1.63 9.05 -1.64
CA LEU A 314 -2.11 8.80 -0.29
C LEU A 314 -2.18 10.10 0.55
N GLY A 315 -1.17 10.94 0.49
CA GLY A 315 -1.14 12.22 1.21
C GLY A 315 -2.22 13.19 0.73
N TRP A 316 -2.45 13.26 -0.57
CA TRP A 316 -3.58 14.01 -1.14
C TRP A 316 -4.92 13.44 -0.66
N LEU A 317 -5.10 12.11 -0.63
CA LEU A 317 -6.32 11.49 -0.11
C LEU A 317 -6.57 11.87 1.36
N VAL A 318 -5.52 11.86 2.19
CA VAL A 318 -5.62 12.31 3.59
C VAL A 318 -6.03 13.79 3.67
N LEU A 319 -5.46 14.66 2.83
CA LEU A 319 -5.87 16.07 2.77
C LEU A 319 -7.30 16.26 2.24
N PHE A 320 -7.76 15.39 1.34
CA PHE A 320 -9.14 15.38 0.87
C PHE A 320 -10.10 15.02 2.00
N LEU A 321 -9.81 13.96 2.76
CA LEU A 321 -10.59 13.57 3.94
C LEU A 321 -10.56 14.64 5.03
N ALA A 322 -9.42 15.32 5.22
CA ALA A 322 -9.36 16.48 6.10
C ALA A 322 -10.29 17.61 5.62
N ALA A 323 -10.25 17.94 4.33
CA ALA A 323 -11.11 18.98 3.75
C ALA A 323 -12.59 18.61 3.82
N THR A 324 -12.97 17.34 3.70
CA THR A 324 -14.37 16.90 3.86
C THR A 324 -14.83 17.02 5.31
N CYS A 325 -14.00 16.67 6.29
CA CYS A 325 -14.30 16.90 7.71
C CYS A 325 -14.45 18.40 8.04
N LEU A 326 -13.69 19.27 7.35
CA LEU A 326 -13.76 20.73 7.51
C LEU A 326 -14.77 21.40 6.56
N ALA A 327 -15.52 20.64 5.75
CA ALA A 327 -16.32 21.19 4.66
C ALA A 327 -17.34 22.24 5.11
N ASN A 328 -18.00 22.01 6.25
CA ASN A 328 -18.98 22.95 6.80
C ASN A 328 -18.34 24.28 7.18
N ILE A 329 -17.17 24.24 7.84
CA ILE A 329 -16.41 25.43 8.23
C ILE A 329 -15.90 26.16 6.99
N LEU A 330 -15.31 25.44 6.03
CA LEU A 330 -14.82 26.00 4.76
C LEU A 330 -15.95 26.67 3.97
N ARG A 331 -17.14 26.05 3.93
CA ARG A 331 -18.32 26.61 3.27
C ARG A 331 -18.78 27.90 3.93
N THR A 332 -18.86 27.94 5.25
CA THR A 332 -19.24 29.16 6.00
C THR A 332 -18.25 30.30 5.75
N VAL A 333 -16.95 30.01 5.72
CA VAL A 333 -15.91 31.00 5.40
C VAL A 333 -16.09 31.58 3.99
N ILE A 334 -16.41 30.74 3.00
CA ILE A 334 -16.60 31.17 1.61
C ILE A 334 -17.87 31.99 1.45
N LEU A 335 -18.99 31.55 2.03
CA LEU A 335 -20.26 32.27 1.94
C LEU A 335 -20.22 33.63 2.65
N ASN A 336 -19.38 33.76 3.69
CA ASN A 336 -19.18 35.02 4.40
C ASN A 336 -18.23 35.99 3.66
N SER A 337 -17.50 35.52 2.64
CA SER A 337 -16.59 36.34 1.85
C SER A 337 -17.16 36.63 0.46
N THR A 338 -17.46 37.90 0.19
CA THR A 338 -17.97 38.36 -1.12
C THR A 338 -17.01 38.07 -2.28
N PHE A 339 -15.71 37.99 -2.00
CA PHE A 339 -14.67 37.68 -3.00
C PHE A 339 -14.61 36.17 -3.30
N LEU A 340 -14.56 35.33 -2.28
CA LEU A 340 -14.40 33.87 -2.45
C LEU A 340 -15.66 33.21 -3.01
N CYS A 341 -16.85 33.73 -2.66
CA CYS A 341 -18.12 33.19 -3.12
C CYS A 341 -18.31 33.28 -4.64
N GLY A 342 -17.66 34.24 -5.31
CA GLY A 342 -17.71 34.39 -6.78
C GLY A 342 -16.73 33.48 -7.54
N ILE A 343 -15.73 32.93 -6.86
CA ILE A 343 -14.59 32.22 -7.47
C ILE A 343 -14.64 30.71 -7.22
N ILE A 344 -15.34 30.24 -6.18
CA ILE A 344 -15.27 28.83 -5.77
C ILE A 344 -16.65 28.21 -5.80
N ALA A 345 -16.83 27.16 -6.60
CA ALA A 345 -18.09 26.42 -6.57
C ALA A 345 -18.16 25.52 -5.34
N VAL A 346 -19.16 25.79 -4.49
CA VAL A 346 -19.36 25.14 -3.19
C VAL A 346 -19.42 23.61 -3.29
N GLU A 347 -19.97 23.06 -4.37
CA GLU A 347 -20.12 21.61 -4.58
C GLU A 347 -18.78 20.87 -4.79
N SER A 348 -17.76 21.58 -5.29
CA SER A 348 -16.43 21.02 -5.59
C SER A 348 -15.34 21.54 -4.64
N LEU A 349 -15.75 22.18 -3.55
CA LEU A 349 -14.89 22.89 -2.62
C LEU A 349 -13.80 22.00 -2.02
N THR A 350 -14.19 20.83 -1.50
CA THR A 350 -13.29 19.90 -0.80
C THR A 350 -12.20 19.36 -1.74
N MET A 351 -12.59 18.97 -2.95
CA MET A 351 -11.65 18.54 -4.01
C MET A 351 -10.70 19.67 -4.41
N SER A 352 -11.23 20.86 -4.64
CA SER A 352 -10.42 22.01 -5.09
C SER A 352 -9.41 22.43 -4.03
N VAL A 353 -9.84 22.55 -2.76
CA VAL A 353 -8.98 22.95 -1.64
C VAL A 353 -7.91 21.89 -1.37
N SER A 354 -8.27 20.61 -1.28
CA SER A 354 -7.30 19.54 -1.01
C SER A 354 -6.25 19.40 -2.12
N MET A 355 -6.68 19.46 -3.39
CA MET A 355 -5.77 19.40 -4.54
C MET A 355 -4.83 20.62 -4.56
N SER A 356 -5.36 21.81 -4.33
CA SER A 356 -4.57 23.05 -4.32
C SER A 356 -3.54 23.06 -3.18
N ILE A 357 -3.94 22.66 -1.97
CA ILE A 357 -3.01 22.58 -0.84
C ILE A 357 -1.94 21.52 -1.08
N SER A 358 -2.29 20.36 -1.65
CA SER A 358 -1.31 19.34 -1.98
C SER A 358 -0.25 19.85 -2.98
N LEU A 359 -0.69 20.57 -4.03
CA LEU A 359 0.21 21.17 -5.02
C LEU A 359 1.09 22.26 -4.43
N LEU A 360 0.56 23.07 -3.50
CA LEU A 360 1.34 24.09 -2.80
C LEU A 360 2.41 23.46 -1.89
N VAL A 361 2.06 22.43 -1.11
CA VAL A 361 3.01 21.74 -0.21
C VAL A 361 4.11 21.07 -1.02
N ILE A 362 3.75 20.35 -2.09
CA ILE A 362 4.72 19.73 -2.99
C ILE A 362 5.56 20.81 -3.68
N GLY A 363 4.93 21.84 -4.23
CA GLY A 363 5.61 22.96 -4.90
C GLY A 363 6.64 23.62 -3.99
N PHE A 364 6.24 23.96 -2.76
CA PHE A 364 7.11 24.56 -1.74
C PHE A 364 8.30 23.66 -1.38
N ALA A 365 8.07 22.36 -1.21
CA ALA A 365 9.15 21.40 -0.97
C ALA A 365 10.17 21.36 -2.14
N TRP A 366 9.70 21.52 -3.37
CA TRP A 366 10.55 21.51 -4.57
C TRP A 366 11.25 22.84 -4.88
N VAL A 367 10.82 23.98 -4.29
CA VAL A 367 11.47 25.29 -4.55
C VAL A 367 12.96 25.25 -4.26
N TRP A 368 13.38 24.53 -3.21
CA TRP A 368 14.78 24.43 -2.79
C TRP A 368 15.65 23.57 -3.71
N TYR A 369 15.05 22.65 -4.45
CA TYR A 369 15.78 21.68 -5.28
C TYR A 369 15.68 22.00 -6.77
N ARG A 370 14.48 22.35 -7.25
CA ARG A 370 14.20 22.76 -8.63
C ARG A 370 13.21 23.93 -8.62
N PRO A 371 13.69 25.18 -8.48
CA PRO A 371 12.83 26.33 -8.25
C PRO A 371 11.80 26.56 -9.35
N VAL A 372 12.15 26.27 -10.62
CA VAL A 372 11.22 26.39 -11.75
C VAL A 372 10.05 25.41 -11.63
N ILE A 373 10.31 24.15 -11.27
CA ILE A 373 9.26 23.13 -11.11
C ILE A 373 8.39 23.46 -9.90
N GLY A 374 9.01 23.86 -8.78
CA GLY A 374 8.30 24.29 -7.58
C GLY A 374 7.37 25.46 -7.85
N LEU A 375 7.83 26.47 -8.60
CA LEU A 375 7.03 27.62 -9.02
C LEU A 375 5.89 27.21 -9.96
N CYS A 376 6.14 26.36 -10.96
CA CYS A 376 5.09 25.85 -11.85
C CYS A 376 4.00 25.09 -11.08
N LEU A 377 4.38 24.27 -10.09
CA LEU A 377 3.43 23.55 -9.24
C LEU A 377 2.62 24.50 -8.35
N ALA A 378 3.26 25.54 -7.80
CA ALA A 378 2.58 26.57 -7.03
C ALA A 378 1.58 27.36 -7.89
N LEU A 379 1.92 27.70 -9.14
CA LEU A 379 0.98 28.33 -10.07
C LEU A 379 -0.15 27.38 -10.48
N ALA A 380 0.16 26.10 -10.69
CA ALA A 380 -0.82 25.07 -11.02
C ALA A 380 -1.84 24.83 -9.89
N SER A 381 -1.56 25.24 -8.65
CA SER A 381 -2.50 25.12 -7.54
C SER A 381 -3.76 25.98 -7.72
N ILE A 382 -3.80 26.89 -8.69
CA ILE A 382 -4.99 27.71 -8.99
C ILE A 382 -5.95 26.96 -9.93
N LEU A 383 -5.45 26.00 -10.72
CA LEU A 383 -6.23 25.28 -11.74
C LEU A 383 -7.47 24.55 -11.19
N PRO A 384 -7.44 23.89 -10.01
CA PRO A 384 -8.63 23.23 -9.47
C PRO A 384 -9.81 24.20 -9.27
N PHE A 385 -9.53 25.43 -8.85
CA PHE A 385 -10.56 26.47 -8.68
C PHE A 385 -11.11 26.98 -10.02
N ILE A 386 -10.26 27.11 -11.05
CA ILE A 386 -10.71 27.48 -12.40
C ILE A 386 -11.59 26.38 -13.00
N TYR A 387 -11.20 25.12 -12.87
CA TYR A 387 -11.98 23.98 -13.36
C TYR A 387 -13.35 23.87 -12.66
N SER A 388 -13.37 24.12 -11.35
CA SER A 388 -14.57 24.18 -10.53
C SER A 388 -15.60 25.19 -11.05
N THR A 389 -15.16 26.42 -11.35
CA THR A 389 -16.06 27.48 -11.85
C THR A 389 -16.62 27.20 -13.24
N LEU A 390 -15.79 26.72 -14.16
CA LEU A 390 -16.20 26.35 -15.52
C LEU A 390 -17.25 25.24 -15.52
N THR A 391 -17.04 24.22 -14.68
CA THR A 391 -17.96 23.08 -14.59
C THR A 391 -19.34 23.50 -14.05
N SER A 392 -19.36 24.32 -12.99
CA SER A 392 -20.63 24.82 -12.44
C SER A 392 -21.39 25.76 -13.37
N ALA A 393 -20.69 26.57 -14.17
CA ALA A 393 -21.32 27.41 -15.20
C ALA A 393 -21.98 26.57 -16.31
N SER A 394 -21.39 25.43 -16.69
CA SER A 394 -21.97 24.53 -17.68
C SER A 394 -23.24 23.82 -17.17
N GLN A 395 -23.28 23.46 -15.89
CA GLN A 395 -24.42 22.81 -15.26
C GLN A 395 -25.63 23.74 -15.11
N SER A 396 -25.42 25.02 -14.77
CA SER A 396 -26.51 26.00 -14.70
C SER A 396 -27.17 26.23 -16.07
N GLN A 397 -26.36 26.31 -17.13
CA GLN A 397 -26.84 26.50 -18.50
C GLN A 397 -27.68 25.32 -19.00
N ASN A 398 -27.29 24.08 -18.68
CA ASN A 398 -28.09 22.89 -18.99
C ASN A 398 -29.40 22.86 -18.18
N ARG A 399 -29.38 23.23 -16.89
CA ARG A 399 -30.58 23.23 -16.04
C ARG A 399 -31.63 24.24 -16.51
N ASP A 400 -31.22 25.37 -17.07
CA ASP A 400 -32.12 26.38 -17.62
C ASP A 400 -32.73 25.96 -18.96
N ASN A 401 -32.02 25.17 -19.77
CA ASN A 401 -32.57 24.60 -21.00
C ASN A 401 -33.67 23.56 -20.73
N TYR A 402 -33.54 22.73 -19.68
CA TYR A 402 -34.59 21.78 -19.28
C TYR A 402 -35.83 22.44 -18.67
N ARG A 403 -35.73 23.67 -18.16
CA ARG A 403 -36.88 24.43 -17.65
C ARG A 403 -37.64 25.21 -18.71
N ARG A 404 -37.07 25.34 -19.92
CA ARG A 404 -37.67 26.06 -21.05
C ARG A 404 -38.34 25.13 -22.08
N LEU A 405 -38.24 23.81 -21.87
CA LEU A 405 -39.05 22.77 -22.51
C LEU A 405 -40.21 22.43 -21.57
#